data_AF-A0A3C2B5E1-F1
#
_entry.id   AF-A0A3C2B5E1-F1
#
_cell.length_a   1.000
_cell.length_b   1.000
_cell.length_c   1.000
_cell.angle_alpha   90.00
_cell.angle_beta   90.00
_cell.angle_gamma   90.00
#
_symmetry.space_group_name_H-M   'P 1'
#
loop_
_entity.id
_entity.type
_entity.pdbx_description
1 polymer ?
#
loop_
_entity_poly.entity_id
_entity_poly.type
_entity_poly.pdbx_seq_one_letter_code
_entity_poly.pdbx_strand_id
1 'polypeptide(L)' 'GPLTNIALAFLLRPDLPTKLKGIVLMGGNAFVPGNASPAAEANILNDPEAADLVFGADCPIVMCGLDVTEAT' A
#
# COMPACT_ATOMS: atom_id res chain seq x y z
N GLY A 1 4.94 0.94 -6.31
CA GLY A 1 6.26 0.55 -5.78
C GLY A 1 6.07 0.01 -4.37
N PRO A 2 6.95 -0.89 -3.87
CA PRO A 2 6.85 -1.43 -2.51
C PRO A 2 6.86 -0.32 -1.45
N LEU A 3 6.15 -0.53 -0.34
CA LEU A 3 5.88 0.51 0.66
C LEU A 3 6.98 0.68 1.72
N THR A 4 8.12 -0.03 1.58
CA THR A 4 9.25 -0.06 2.52
C THR A 4 9.71 1.33 2.97
N ASN A 5 9.82 2.28 2.04
CA ASN A 5 10.28 3.64 2.35
C ASN A 5 9.28 4.41 3.23
N ILE A 6 7.98 4.24 2.99
CA ILE A 6 6.92 4.90 3.77
C ILE A 6 6.82 4.25 5.15
N ALA A 7 6.87 2.93 5.22
CA ALA A 7 6.89 2.21 6.48
C ALA A 7 8.09 2.62 7.34
N LEU A 8 9.28 2.69 6.75
CA LEU A 8 10.47 3.17 7.45
C LEU A 8 10.32 4.62 7.93
N ALA A 9 9.71 5.50 7.12
CA ALA A 9 9.44 6.88 7.52
C ALA A 9 8.51 6.94 8.74
N PHE A 10 7.47 6.10 8.78
CA PHE A 10 6.56 6.01 9.93
C PHE A 10 7.23 5.43 11.18
N LEU A 11 8.12 4.46 11.02
CA LEU A 11 8.92 3.92 12.13
C LEU A 11 9.90 4.96 12.70
N LEU A 12 10.57 5.72 11.83
CA LEU A 12 11.52 6.77 12.24
C LEU A 12 10.81 8.01 12.81
N ARG A 13 9.58 8.27 12.36
CA ARG A 13 8.74 9.41 12.76
C ARG A 13 7.30 8.96 13.01
N PRO A 14 7.00 8.42 14.19
CA PRO A 14 5.65 7.95 14.53
C PRO A 14 4.57 9.04 14.51
N ASP A 15 4.98 10.32 14.60
CA ASP A 15 4.10 11.49 14.48
C ASP A 15 3.79 11.90 13.03
N LEU A 16 4.44 11.26 12.05
CA LEU A 16 4.29 11.62 10.63
C LEU A 16 2.91 11.30 10.05
N PRO A 17 2.29 10.13 10.29
CA PRO A 17 0.99 9.79 9.69
C PRO A 17 -0.07 10.87 9.91
N THR A 18 -0.19 11.35 11.14
CA THR A 18 -1.21 12.37 11.53
C THR A 18 -0.94 13.76 10.95
N LYS A 19 0.25 13.99 10.38
CA LYS A 19 0.63 15.24 9.73
C LYS A 19 0.44 15.20 8.21
N LEU A 20 0.21 14.02 7.64
CA LEU A 20 -0.05 13.87 6.22
C LEU A 20 -1.49 14.24 5.90
N LYS A 21 -1.70 14.93 4.77
CA LYS A 21 -3.04 15.09 4.19
C LYS A 21 -3.65 13.74 3.81
N GLY A 22 -2.80 12.77 3.48
CA GLY A 22 -3.15 11.41 3.11
C GLY A 22 -2.09 10.79 2.20
N ILE A 23 -2.26 9.50 1.91
CA ILE A 23 -1.42 8.72 1.00
C ILE A 23 -2.28 8.25 -0.17
N VAL A 24 -1.73 8.37 -1.38
CA VAL A 24 -2.28 7.71 -2.57
C VAL A 24 -1.23 6.73 -3.06
N LEU A 25 -1.62 5.46 -3.19
CA LEU A 25 -0.70 4.39 -3.62
C LEU A 25 -1.34 3.53 -4.70
N MET A 26 -0.50 3.02 -5.61
CA MET A 26 -0.89 1.95 -6.52
C MET A 26 -0.37 0.62 -5.96
N GLY A 27 -1.27 -0.33 -5.78
CA GLY A 27 -0.96 -1.65 -5.26
C GLY A 27 -2.20 -2.36 -4.72
N GLY A 28 -2.08 -3.68 -4.60
CA GLY A 28 -3.17 -4.53 -4.12
C GLY A 28 -4.18 -4.95 -5.20
N ASN A 29 -4.98 -5.95 -4.87
CA ASN A 29 -5.97 -6.58 -5.73
C ASN A 29 -7.11 -7.11 -4.84
N ALA A 30 -8.25 -6.42 -4.83
CA ALA A 30 -9.34 -6.69 -3.88
C ALA A 30 -10.33 -7.73 -4.40
N PHE A 31 -10.71 -7.63 -5.66
CA PHE A 31 -11.74 -8.43 -6.33
C PHE A 31 -11.22 -9.11 -7.60
N VAL A 32 -9.97 -8.85 -7.97
CA VAL A 32 -9.32 -9.41 -9.16
C VAL A 32 -8.11 -10.27 -8.77
N PRO A 33 -7.70 -11.23 -9.63
CA PRO A 33 -6.46 -11.98 -9.44
C PRO A 33 -5.23 -11.07 -9.32
N GLY A 34 -4.23 -11.54 -8.59
CA GLY A 34 -2.96 -10.82 -8.47
C GLY A 34 -2.08 -11.00 -9.71
N ASN A 35 -1.16 -10.06 -9.93
CA ASN A 35 -0.22 -10.08 -11.05
C ASN A 35 1.15 -10.69 -10.72
N ALA A 36 1.51 -10.83 -9.43
CA ALA A 36 2.76 -11.44 -8.98
C ALA A 36 2.56 -12.87 -8.47
N SER A 37 1.40 -13.14 -7.88
CA SER A 37 0.86 -14.48 -7.66
C SER A 37 -0.64 -14.45 -7.88
N PRO A 38 -1.34 -15.60 -8.01
CA PRO A 38 -2.80 -15.60 -8.18
C PRO A 38 -3.55 -14.80 -7.09
N ALA A 39 -2.96 -14.67 -5.89
CA ALA A 39 -3.56 -13.97 -4.76
C ALA A 39 -2.98 -12.57 -4.48
N ALA A 40 -1.86 -12.17 -5.08
CA ALA A 40 -1.14 -10.97 -4.67
C ALA A 40 -0.60 -10.11 -5.81
N GLU A 41 -0.76 -8.81 -5.67
CA GLU A 41 -0.13 -7.78 -6.50
C GLU A 41 1.35 -7.57 -6.15
N ALA A 42 2.18 -7.26 -7.15
CA ALA A 42 3.63 -7.17 -7.06
C ALA A 42 4.17 -6.23 -5.98
N ASN A 43 3.65 -5.00 -5.85
CA ASN A 43 4.14 -4.05 -4.86
C ASN A 43 3.85 -4.50 -3.43
N ILE A 44 2.66 -5.05 -3.18
CA ILE A 44 2.28 -5.58 -1.87
C ILE A 44 3.08 -6.86 -1.55
N LEU A 45 3.24 -7.76 -2.53
CA LEU A 45 3.96 -9.02 -2.33
C LEU A 45 5.45 -8.82 -2.02
N ASN A 46 6.05 -7.76 -2.55
CA ASN A 46 7.49 -7.51 -2.39
C ASN A 46 7.85 -7.03 -0.97
N ASP A 47 6.91 -6.45 -0.22
CA ASP A 47 7.09 -6.07 1.19
C ASP A 47 5.71 -6.01 1.90
N PRO A 48 5.13 -7.17 2.25
CA PRO A 48 3.80 -7.23 2.86
C PRO A 48 3.79 -6.67 4.28
N GLU A 49 4.89 -6.76 5.03
CA GLU A 49 5.02 -6.19 6.37
C GLU A 49 4.98 -4.66 6.33
N ALA A 50 5.67 -4.03 5.37
CA ALA A 50 5.57 -2.59 5.17
C ALA A 50 4.15 -2.18 4.75
N ALA A 51 3.48 -2.98 3.92
CA ALA A 51 2.12 -2.71 3.52
C ALA A 51 1.14 -2.74 4.70
N ASP A 52 1.19 -3.77 5.55
CA ASP A 52 0.37 -3.88 6.76
C ASP A 52 0.55 -2.67 7.68
N LEU A 53 1.81 -2.27 7.93
CA LEU A 53 2.12 -1.10 8.74
C LEU A 53 1.54 0.19 8.14
N VAL A 54 1.70 0.40 6.83
CA VAL A 54 1.21 1.61 6.15
C VAL A 54 -0.32 1.64 6.14
N PHE A 55 -1.00 0.52 5.88
CA PHE A 55 -2.46 0.45 5.91
C PHE A 55 -3.05 0.63 7.32
N GLY A 56 -2.31 0.26 8.36
CA GLY A 56 -2.67 0.51 9.76
C GLY A 56 -2.35 1.92 10.28
N ALA A 57 -1.74 2.78 9.47
CA ALA A 57 -1.33 4.11 9.91
C ALA A 57 -2.50 5.08 10.06
N ASP A 58 -2.42 6.00 11.03
CA ASP A 58 -3.43 7.01 11.29
C ASP A 58 -3.36 8.18 10.28
N CYS A 59 -3.68 7.87 9.02
CA CYS A 59 -3.80 8.84 7.94
C CYS A 59 -4.79 8.37 6.87
N PRO A 60 -5.42 9.28 6.10
CA PRO A 60 -6.28 8.87 4.99
C PRO A 60 -5.48 8.16 3.89
N ILE A 61 -5.93 6.99 3.45
CA ILE A 61 -5.28 6.21 2.40
C ILE A 61 -6.24 5.97 1.23
N VAL A 62 -5.76 6.23 0.02
CA VAL A 62 -6.43 5.88 -1.24
C VAL A 62 -5.58 4.83 -1.94
N MET A 63 -6.17 3.65 -2.14
CA MET A 63 -5.55 2.54 -2.85
C MET A 63 -6.11 2.46 -4.28
N CYS A 64 -5.22 2.54 -5.26
CA CYS A 64 -5.50 2.24 -6.66
C CYS A 64 -4.98 0.83 -6.98
N GLY A 65 -5.79 -0.19 -6.69
CA GLY A 65 -5.42 -1.60 -6.95
C GLY A 65 -5.59 -2.03 -8.41
N LEU A 66 -5.24 -3.29 -8.69
CA LEU A 66 -5.42 -3.91 -10.00
C LEU A 66 -6.87 -3.84 -10.48
N ASP A 67 -7.83 -3.81 -9.55
CA ASP A 67 -9.25 -3.62 -9.79
C ASP A 67 -9.57 -2.37 -10.63
N VAL A 68 -8.74 -1.33 -10.51
CA VAL A 68 -8.91 -0.07 -11.22
C VAL A 68 -7.96 0.02 -12.40
N THR A 69 -6.74 -0.53 -12.29
CA THR A 69 -5.72 -0.38 -13.33
C THR A 69 -5.84 -1.40 -14.46
N GLU A 70 -6.49 -2.54 -14.22
CA GLU A 70 -6.72 -3.60 -15.22
C GLU A 70 -8.19 -3.71 -15.66
N ALA A 71 -9.08 -2.88 -15.09
CA ALA A 71 -10.46 -2.75 -15.57
C ALA A 71 -10.43 -2.26 -17.02
N THR A 72 -10.77 -3.18 -17.94
CA THR A 72 -10.93 -2.91 -19.37
C THR A 72 -12.38 -3.12 -19.77
#